data_AF-A0A920KPF2-F1
#
_entry.id   AF-A0A920KPF2-F1
#
_cell.length_a   1.000
_cell.length_b   1.000
_cell.length_c   1.000
_cell.angle_alpha   90.00
_cell.angle_beta   90.00
_cell.angle_gamma   90.00
#
_symmetry.space_group_name_H-M   'P 1'
#
loop_
_entity.id
_entity.type
_entity.pdbx_description
1 polymer ?
#
loop_
_entity_poly.entity_id
_entity_poly.type
_entity_poly.pdbx_seq_one_letter_code
_entity_poly.pdbx_strand_id
1 'polypeptide(L)'
;MRVLGIETSCDETGVALYDTERGLLADALYSQVEIHAEYGGVVPELASRDHVRKTLPLIDQVLSEGVLSGPHRRRGVHGRSGLVGR
;
A
#
# COMPACT_ATOMS: atom_id res chain seq x y z
N MET A 1 8.17 11.41 15.01
CA MET A 1 8.12 9.92 14.99
C MET A 1 7.32 9.49 13.77
N ARG A 2 7.66 8.36 13.13
CA ARG A 2 6.87 7.80 12.03
C ARG A 2 6.22 6.49 12.46
N VAL A 3 4.97 6.29 12.07
CA VAL A 3 4.13 5.13 12.37
C VAL A 3 3.65 4.53 11.06
N LEU A 4 3.83 3.22 10.88
CA LEU A 4 3.27 2.46 9.78
C LEU A 4 2.02 1.74 10.30
N GLY A 5 0.84 2.15 9.82
CA GLY A 5 -0.43 1.48 10.09
C GLY A 5 -0.69 0.39 9.07
N ILE A 6 -1.23 -0.75 9.53
CA ILE A 6 -1.68 -1.87 8.69
C ILE A 6 -3.08 -2.24 9.16
N GLU A 7 -4.03 -2.31 8.23
CA GLU A 7 -5.43 -2.65 8.47
C GLU A 7 -5.82 -3.86 7.63
N THR A 8 -6.26 -4.94 8.29
CA THR A 8 -6.56 -6.25 7.68
C THR A 8 -7.72 -6.97 8.40
N SER A 9 -8.70 -6.22 8.94
CA SER A 9 -9.77 -6.81 9.76
C SER A 9 -10.86 -7.54 8.97
N CYS A 10 -11.14 -7.14 7.71
CA CYS A 10 -12.26 -7.67 6.92
C CYS A 10 -11.82 -8.06 5.50
N ASP A 11 -12.24 -7.32 4.48
CA ASP A 11 -12.01 -7.61 3.06
C ASP A 11 -11.16 -6.52 2.38
N GLU A 12 -10.52 -5.68 3.20
CA GLU A 12 -9.68 -4.58 2.76
C GLU A 12 -8.28 -4.72 3.35
N THR A 13 -7.26 -4.44 2.55
CA THR A 13 -5.87 -4.34 3.02
C THR A 13 -5.44 -2.89 2.90
N GLY A 14 -5.34 -2.21 4.04
CA GLY A 14 -4.91 -0.81 4.12
C GLY A 14 -3.51 -0.71 4.70
N VAL A 15 -2.68 0.17 4.14
CA VAL A 15 -1.38 0.55 4.71
C VAL A 15 -1.26 2.06 4.69
N ALA A 16 -0.74 2.66 5.76
CA ALA A 16 -0.56 4.10 5.86
C ALA A 16 0.73 4.47 6.60
N LEU A 17 1.44 5.49 6.12
CA LEU A 17 2.59 6.08 6.80
C LEU A 17 2.21 7.43 7.39
N TYR A 18 2.23 7.52 8.71
CA TYR A 18 1.92 8.74 9.45
C TYR A 18 3.17 9.30 10.13
N ASP A 19 3.33 10.61 10.10
CA ASP A 19 4.39 11.33 10.80
C ASP A 19 3.77 12.27 11.83
N THR A 20 4.20 12.17 13.08
CA THR A 20 3.60 12.91 14.21
C THR A 20 3.66 14.43 14.05
N GLU A 21 4.58 14.96 13.24
CA GLU A 21 4.71 16.40 13.01
C GLU A 21 4.08 16.85 11.69
N ARG A 22 3.95 15.94 10.72
CA ARG A 22 3.58 16.26 9.33
C ARG A 22 2.25 15.66 8.89
N GLY A 23 1.64 14.84 9.73
CA GLY A 23 0.41 14.13 9.41
C GLY A 23 0.63 12.91 8.51
N LEU A 24 -0.39 12.58 7.72
CA LEU A 24 -0.36 11.45 6.79
C LEU A 24 0.60 11.75 5.62
N LEU A 25 1.58 10.86 5.41
CA LEU A 25 2.59 11.00 4.36
C LEU A 25 2.24 10.24 3.08
N ALA A 26 1.62 9.07 3.23
CA ALA A 26 1.16 8.20 2.14
C ALA A 26 0.20 7.14 2.71
N ASP A 27 -0.71 6.64 1.88
CA ASP A 27 -1.58 5.52 2.18
C ASP A 27 -1.90 4.73 0.90
N ALA A 28 -2.25 3.47 1.06
CA ALA A 28 -2.68 2.61 -0.03
C ALA A 28 -3.74 1.63 0.49
N LEU A 29 -4.73 1.35 -0.36
CA LEU A 29 -5.85 0.48 -0.03
C LEU A 29 -6.07 -0.52 -1.18
N TYR A 30 -6.28 -1.78 -0.82
CA TYR A 30 -6.76 -2.81 -1.72
C TYR A 30 -8.09 -3.37 -1.21
N SER A 31 -9.13 -3.29 -2.03
CA SER A 31 -10.46 -3.83 -1.73
C SER A 31 -10.68 -5.17 -2.43
N GLN A 32 -11.30 -6.12 -1.72
CA GLN A 32 -11.65 -7.44 -2.23
C GLN A 32 -13.15 -7.57 -2.58
N VAL A 33 -13.90 -6.46 -2.58
CA VAL A 33 -15.36 -6.46 -2.80
C VAL A 33 -15.76 -7.20 -4.08
N GLU A 34 -15.02 -6.99 -5.18
CA GLU A 34 -15.32 -7.66 -6.47
C GLU A 34 -15.23 -9.19 -6.37
N ILE A 35 -14.21 -9.70 -5.68
CA ILE A 35 -14.01 -11.14 -5.49
C ILE A 35 -15.13 -11.71 -4.62
N HIS A 36 -15.48 -11.04 -3.51
CA HIS A 36 -16.51 -11.51 -2.58
C HIS A 36 -17.94 -11.35 -3.11
N ALA A 37 -18.16 -10.43 -4.05
CA ALA A 37 -19.45 -10.23 -4.71
C ALA A 37 -19.90 -11.50 -5.45
N GLU A 38 -18.98 -12.27 -6.03
CA GLU A 38 -19.28 -13.55 -6.69
C GLU A 38 -19.84 -14.61 -5.73
N TYR A 39 -19.54 -14.49 -4.43
CA TYR A 39 -19.95 -15.43 -3.38
C TYR A 39 -21.14 -14.92 -2.55
N GLY A 40 -21.62 -13.70 -2.81
CA GLY A 40 -22.71 -13.08 -2.06
C GLY A 40 -22.33 -12.62 -0.65
N GLY A 41 -21.03 -12.48 -0.36
CA GLY A 41 -20.53 -12.07 0.94
C GLY A 41 -19.05 -12.40 1.14
N VAL A 42 -18.46 -11.88 2.22
CA VAL A 42 -17.05 -12.08 2.54
C VAL A 42 -16.78 -13.56 2.83
N VAL A 43 -15.83 -14.14 2.09
CA VAL A 43 -15.30 -15.49 2.32
C VAL A 43 -14.00 -15.38 3.12
N PRO A 44 -13.98 -15.76 4.42
CA PRO A 44 -12.84 -15.48 5.31
C PRO A 44 -11.49 -16.04 4.84
N GLU A 45 -11.50 -17.22 4.22
CA GLU A 45 -10.28 -17.84 3.68
C GLU A 45 -9.70 -17.06 2.48
N LEU A 46 -10.57 -16.58 1.58
CA LEU A 46 -10.13 -15.76 0.44
C LEU A 46 -9.58 -14.43 0.93
N ALA A 47 -10.24 -13.81 1.92
CA ALA A 47 -9.79 -12.56 2.50
C ALA A 47 -8.41 -12.69 3.16
N SER A 48 -8.24 -13.72 3.99
CA SER A 48 -6.96 -14.01 4.67
C SER A 48 -5.82 -14.22 3.68
N ARG A 49 -6.06 -14.97 2.59
CA ARG A 49 -5.05 -15.21 1.54
C ARG A 49 -4.68 -13.94 0.80
N ASP A 50 -5.63 -13.08 0.51
CA ASP A 50 -5.35 -11.84 -0.20
C ASP A 50 -4.66 -10.80 0.68
N HIS A 51 -4.96 -10.73 1.98
CA HIS A 51 -4.15 -9.93 2.93
C HIS A 51 -2.67 -10.34 2.86
N VAL A 52 -2.35 -11.64 2.94
CA VAL A 52 -0.96 -12.11 2.86
C VAL A 52 -0.29 -11.69 1.55
N ARG A 53 -1.01 -11.75 0.42
CA ARG A 53 -0.48 -11.40 -0.90
C ARG A 53 -0.29 -9.89 -1.09
N LYS A 54 -1.14 -9.06 -0.49
CA LYS A 54 -1.23 -7.63 -0.79
C LYS A 54 -0.50 -6.75 0.22
N THR A 55 -0.32 -7.21 1.47
CA THR A 55 0.33 -6.41 2.51
C THR A 55 1.74 -5.96 2.13
N LEU A 56 2.63 -6.86 1.67
CA LEU A 56 4.00 -6.47 1.31
C LEU A 56 4.06 -5.49 0.13
N PRO A 57 3.37 -5.74 -1.02
CA PRO A 57 3.31 -4.76 -2.10
C PRO A 57 2.78 -3.38 -1.67
N LEU A 58 1.77 -3.33 -0.80
CA LEU A 58 1.21 -2.07 -0.30
C LEU A 58 2.17 -1.34 0.64
N ILE A 59 2.92 -2.07 1.47
CA ILE A 59 3.99 -1.49 2.29
C ILE A 59 5.07 -0.87 1.40
N ASP A 60 5.53 -1.59 0.37
CA ASP A 60 6.55 -1.10 -0.55
C ASP A 60 6.08 0.17 -1.29
N GLN A 61 4.81 0.19 -1.71
CA GLN A 61 4.18 1.36 -2.32
C GLN A 61 4.18 2.56 -1.36
N VAL A 62 3.64 2.39 -0.16
CA VAL A 62 3.51 3.46 0.84
C VAL A 62 4.86 3.99 1.30
N LEU A 63 5.87 3.13 1.46
CA LEU A 63 7.22 3.55 1.80
C LEU A 63 7.87 4.30 0.65
N SER A 64 7.72 3.84 -0.59
CA SER A 64 8.22 4.54 -1.78
C SER A 64 7.59 5.93 -1.91
N GLU A 65 6.28 6.04 -1.77
CA GLU A 65 5.55 7.32 -1.85
C GLU A 65 5.88 8.25 -0.67
N GLY A 66 5.83 7.73 0.56
CA GLY A 66 6.05 8.50 1.78
C GLY A 66 7.47 9.02 1.95
N VAL A 67 8.48 8.32 1.40
CA VAL A 67 9.87 8.80 1.33
C VAL A 67 10.00 9.98 0.35
N LEU A 68 9.24 10.01 -0.74
CA LEU A 68 9.24 11.11 -1.71
C LEU A 68 8.56 12.38 -1.17
N SER A 69 7.66 12.25 -0.20
CA SER A 69 6.88 13.36 0.36
C SER A 69 7.64 14.25 1.36
N GLY A 70 8.93 14.01 1.70
CA GLY A 70 9.68 14.73 2.75
C GLY A 70 10.12 16.19 2.43
N PRO A 71 10.20 17.13 3.41
CA PRO A 71 10.55 18.54 3.15
C PRO A 71 12.06 18.76 2.93
N HIS A 72 12.90 17.81 3.36
CA HIS A 72 14.34 17.82 3.11
C HIS A 72 14.70 16.89 1.94
N ARG A 73 14.48 17.42 0.73
CA ARG A 73 15.43 17.41 -0.41
C ARG A 73 16.25 16.11 -0.64
N ARG A 74 16.12 15.50 -1.82
CA ARG A 74 17.01 15.69 -2.99
C ARG A 74 16.69 14.64 -4.06
N ARG A 75 16.34 15.18 -5.23
CA ARG A 75 16.32 14.57 -6.55
C ARG A 75 17.38 13.46 -6.70
N GLY A 76 16.91 12.26 -6.91
CA GLY A 76 17.65 11.09 -7.38
C GLY A 76 16.65 10.21 -8.09
N VAL A 77 16.32 10.58 -9.35
CA VAL A 77 15.62 9.69 -10.27
C VAL A 77 16.48 8.43 -10.36
N HIS A 78 16.07 7.35 -9.69
CA HIS A 78 16.58 6.04 -10.05
C HIS A 78 15.85 5.65 -11.32
N GLY A 79 16.61 5.58 -12.40
CA GLY A 79 16.09 5.48 -13.75
C GLY A 79 15.14 4.31 -13.89
N ARG A 80 13.97 4.58 -14.49
CA ARG A 80 13.42 3.61 -15.42
C ARG A 80 14.54 3.32 -16.43
N SER A 81 15.21 2.19 -16.30
CA SER A 81 15.91 1.59 -17.43
C SER A 81 14.82 1.25 -18.42
N GLY A 82 14.52 2.20 -19.30
CA GLY A 82 13.76 1.94 -20.50
C GLY A 82 14.51 0.88 -21.30
N LEU A 83 13.92 -0.30 -21.42
CA LEU A 83 14.04 -1.04 -22.66
C LEU A 83 13.00 -0.46 -23.61
N VAL A 84 13.36 0.66 -24.24
CA VAL A 84 12.91 0.92 -25.61
C VAL A 84 13.80 0.02 -26.46
N GLY A 85 13.22 -1.08 -26.93
CA GLY A 85 13.96 -2.13 -27.62
C GLY A 85 13.06 -3.05 -28.43
N ARG A 86 12.51 -2.47 -29.51
CA ARG A 86 11.80 -3.07 -30.66
C ARG A 86 10.38 -3.56 -30.45
#